data_AF-A0A937EWT7-F1
#
_entry.id   AF-A0A937EWT7-F1
#
_cell.length_a   1.000
_cell.length_b   1.000
_cell.length_c   1.000
_cell.angle_alpha   90.00
_cell.angle_beta   90.00
_cell.angle_gamma   90.00
#
_symmetry.space_group_name_H-M   'P 1'
#
loop_
_entity.id
_entity.type
_entity.pdbx_description
1 polymer ?
#
loop_
_entity_poly.entity_id
_entity_poly.type
_entity_poly.pdbx_seq_one_letter_code
_entity_poly.pdbx_strand_id
1 'polypeptide(L)'
;MDIKFDIKALNRLVKQLEGISDRANNLAPIAGSLYRVADRDFGQRFKSSPSATTTGEVYGGVQWKRLSDATLQSKPKRAKGKVLIDSGELRDSFKKGKPGNVAEVQGDTVTFGSNLKKAVWNDETRPIVVIHPELVRQSTEVLEKWVVAGKKK
;
A
#
# COMPACT_ATOMS: atom_id res chain seq x y z
N MET A 1 -51.77 -10.50 -16.25
CA MET A 1 -50.78 -9.49 -15.85
C MET A 1 -49.64 -9.60 -16.85
N ASP A 2 -49.61 -8.74 -17.87
CA ASP A 2 -48.56 -8.79 -18.91
C ASP A 2 -47.29 -8.13 -18.38
N ILE A 3 -46.25 -8.94 -18.18
CA ILE A 3 -44.92 -8.43 -17.86
C ILE A 3 -44.29 -7.94 -19.17
N LYS A 4 -44.35 -6.64 -19.43
CA LYS A 4 -43.63 -6.01 -20.55
C LYS A 4 -42.15 -5.88 -20.19
N PHE A 5 -41.33 -6.78 -20.70
CA PHE A 5 -39.87 -6.65 -20.64
C PHE A 5 -39.39 -5.61 -21.66
N ASP A 6 -38.78 -4.52 -21.18
CA ASP A 6 -38.07 -3.59 -22.04
C ASP A 6 -36.69 -4.16 -22.40
N ILE A 7 -36.62 -4.79 -23.56
CA ILE A 7 -35.38 -5.36 -24.12
C ILE A 7 -34.27 -4.30 -24.22
N LYS A 8 -34.60 -3.02 -24.45
CA LYS A 8 -33.58 -1.95 -24.50
C LYS A 8 -33.00 -1.65 -23.12
N ALA A 9 -33.83 -1.67 -22.08
CA ALA A 9 -33.37 -1.51 -20.70
C ALA A 9 -32.47 -2.68 -20.28
N LEU A 10 -32.86 -3.92 -20.60
CA LEU A 10 -32.05 -5.10 -20.32
C LEU A 10 -30.68 -5.03 -21.02
N ASN A 11 -30.65 -4.68 -22.30
CA ASN A 11 -29.39 -4.54 -23.06
C ASN A 11 -28.48 -3.45 -22.49
N ARG A 12 -29.03 -2.36 -21.93
CA ARG A 12 -28.21 -1.34 -21.25
C ARG A 12 -27.59 -1.88 -19.97
N LEU A 13 -28.34 -2.64 -19.17
CA LEU A 13 -27.85 -3.25 -17.94
C LEU A 13 -26.73 -4.25 -18.24
N VAL A 14 -26.89 -5.11 -19.26
CA VAL A 14 -25.85 -6.05 -19.69
C VAL A 14 -24.56 -5.32 -20.04
N LYS A 15 -24.62 -4.27 -20.87
CA LYS A 15 -23.44 -3.46 -21.23
C LYS A 15 -22.78 -2.79 -20.03
N GLN A 16 -23.57 -2.34 -19.05
CA GLN A 16 -23.02 -1.78 -17.82
C GLN A 16 -22.28 -2.83 -16.99
N LEU A 17 -22.83 -4.04 -16.88
CA LEU A 17 -22.21 -5.16 -16.19
C LEU A 17 -20.92 -5.64 -16.88
N GLU A 18 -20.94 -5.75 -18.21
CA GLU A 18 -19.74 -6.03 -19.02
C GLU A 18 -18.66 -5.00 -18.74
N GLY A 19 -19.00 -3.71 -18.80
CA GLY A 19 -18.04 -2.66 -18.50
C GLY A 19 -17.50 -2.69 -17.05
N ILE A 20 -18.32 -3.07 -16.07
CA ILE A 20 -17.87 -3.25 -14.68
C ILE A 20 -16.90 -4.44 -14.60
N SER A 21 -17.24 -5.56 -15.23
CA SER A 21 -16.40 -6.77 -15.27
C SER A 21 -15.04 -6.47 -15.90
N ASP A 22 -15.01 -5.81 -17.05
CA ASP A 22 -13.76 -5.43 -17.73
C ASP A 22 -12.87 -4.55 -16.85
N ARG A 23 -13.46 -3.59 -16.14
CA ARG A 23 -12.71 -2.70 -15.24
C ARG A 23 -12.23 -3.40 -13.98
N ALA A 24 -13.00 -4.34 -13.45
CA ALA A 24 -12.58 -5.16 -12.31
C ALA A 24 -11.39 -6.06 -12.66
N ASN A 25 -11.36 -6.59 -13.89
CA ASN A 25 -10.29 -7.47 -14.38
C ASN A 25 -9.03 -6.72 -14.85
N ASN A 26 -9.06 -5.38 -14.92
CA ASN A 26 -7.93 -4.58 -15.36
C ASN A 26 -7.77 -3.32 -14.51
N LEU A 27 -6.82 -3.38 -13.57
CA LEU A 27 -6.48 -2.26 -12.68
C LEU A 27 -5.35 -1.38 -13.22
N ALA A 28 -4.75 -1.70 -14.37
CA ALA A 28 -3.67 -0.91 -14.96
C ALA A 28 -4.02 0.59 -15.10
N PRO A 29 -5.26 0.98 -15.46
CA PRO A 29 -5.64 2.40 -15.56
C PRO A 29 -5.62 3.17 -14.23
N ILE A 30 -5.71 2.49 -13.08
CA ILE A 30 -5.70 3.12 -11.76
C ILE A 30 -4.52 2.72 -10.88
N ALA A 31 -3.58 1.94 -11.41
CA ALA A 31 -2.34 1.53 -10.76
C ALA A 31 -1.62 2.70 -10.08
N GLY A 32 -1.46 3.82 -10.80
CA GLY A 32 -0.80 5.02 -10.28
C GLY A 32 -1.52 5.64 -9.07
N SER A 33 -2.84 5.54 -9.01
CA SER A 33 -3.63 6.02 -7.88
C SER A 33 -3.49 5.11 -6.67
N LEU A 34 -3.49 3.79 -6.87
CA LEU A 34 -3.23 2.81 -5.83
C LEU A 34 -1.80 2.92 -5.27
N TYR A 35 -0.80 3.13 -6.13
CA TYR A 35 0.57 3.38 -5.69
C TYR A 35 0.72 4.65 -4.87
N ARG A 36 -0.04 5.72 -5.17
CA ARG A 36 -0.04 6.95 -4.36
C ARG A 36 -0.63 6.71 -2.96
N VAL A 37 -1.64 5.86 -2.85
CA VAL A 37 -2.20 5.44 -1.55
C VAL A 37 -1.13 4.68 -0.77
N ALA A 38 -0.48 3.69 -1.39
CA ALA A 38 0.58 2.92 -0.75
C ALA A 38 1.78 3.80 -0.33
N ASP A 39 2.30 4.66 -1.21
CA ASP A 39 3.43 5.54 -0.90
C ASP A 39 3.14 6.48 0.29
N ARG A 40 1.90 6.98 0.38
CA ARG A 40 1.45 7.77 1.53
C ARG A 40 1.44 6.94 2.80
N ASP A 41 0.94 5.71 2.75
CA ASP A 41 0.90 4.78 3.87
C ASP A 41 2.29 4.55 4.46
N PHE A 42 3.24 4.10 3.62
CA PHE A 42 4.63 3.88 4.04
C PHE A 42 5.26 5.18 4.53
N GLY A 43 5.02 6.30 3.85
CA GLY A 43 5.49 7.62 4.27
C GLY A 43 5.05 7.97 5.69
N GLN A 44 3.78 7.74 6.02
CA GLN A 44 3.24 7.99 7.36
C GLN A 44 3.84 7.03 8.38
N ARG A 45 3.98 5.74 8.03
CA ARG A 45 4.59 4.72 8.90
C ARG A 45 6.02 5.07 9.29
N PHE A 46 6.88 5.39 8.32
CA PHE A 46 8.25 5.83 8.60
C PHE A 46 8.27 7.17 9.35
N LYS A 47 7.36 8.10 9.07
CA LYS A 47 7.27 9.38 9.80
C LYS A 47 6.99 9.17 11.29
N SER A 48 6.09 8.25 11.61
CA SER A 48 5.75 7.85 12.99
C SER A 48 6.80 6.97 13.68
N SER A 49 7.90 6.61 13.00
CA SER A 49 8.92 5.72 13.57
C SER A 49 9.42 6.22 14.94
N PRO A 50 9.47 5.34 15.96
CA PRO A 50 9.95 5.67 17.29
C PRO A 50 11.47 5.86 17.31
N SER A 51 11.98 6.36 18.44
CA SER A 51 13.42 6.41 18.69
C SER A 51 14.03 5.01 18.60
N ALA A 52 15.27 4.91 18.15
CA ALA A 52 16.02 3.65 18.15
C ALA A 52 16.14 3.00 19.54
N THR A 53 15.95 3.78 20.60
CA THR A 53 16.03 3.35 22.00
C THR A 53 14.68 3.00 22.62
N THR A 54 13.55 3.25 21.95
CA THR A 54 12.21 3.00 22.50
C THR A 54 11.38 2.15 21.56
N THR A 55 10.56 1.27 22.14
CA THR A 55 9.49 0.60 21.38
C THR A 55 8.32 1.56 21.32
N GLY A 56 7.66 1.63 20.16
CA GLY A 56 6.49 2.48 20.01
C GLY A 56 5.60 2.04 18.86
N GLU A 57 4.36 2.51 18.93
CA GLU A 57 3.38 2.30 17.87
C GLU A 57 3.70 3.21 16.67
N VAL A 58 3.60 2.65 15.47
CA VAL A 58 3.65 3.39 14.21
C VAL A 58 2.27 3.42 13.56
N TYR A 59 2.12 4.30 12.58
CA TYR A 59 0.92 4.38 11.74
C TYR A 59 0.47 2.99 11.26
N GLY A 60 -0.84 2.73 11.36
CA GLY A 60 -1.41 1.40 11.13
C GLY A 60 -1.43 0.49 12.36
N GLY A 61 -1.09 0.99 13.55
CA GLY A 61 -1.33 0.32 14.84
C GLY A 61 -0.33 -0.78 15.19
N VAL A 62 0.84 -0.83 14.54
CA VAL A 62 1.84 -1.87 14.80
C VAL A 62 2.98 -1.35 15.66
N GLN A 63 3.53 -2.24 16.49
CA GLN A 63 4.63 -1.93 17.38
C GLN A 63 5.97 -2.16 16.67
N TRP A 64 6.81 -1.13 16.60
CA TRP A 64 8.19 -1.26 16.16
C TRP A 64 9.11 -1.34 17.37
N LYS A 65 9.69 -2.52 17.58
CA LYS A 65 10.63 -2.77 18.68
C LYS A 65 11.88 -1.91 18.54
N ARG A 66 12.37 -1.40 19.67
CA ARG A 66 13.69 -0.72 19.76
C ARG A 66 14.82 -1.57 19.17
N LEU A 67 15.97 -0.95 18.90
CA LEU A 67 17.19 -1.69 18.57
C LEU A 67 17.76 -2.37 19.82
N SER A 68 18.43 -3.51 19.64
CA SER A 68 19.09 -4.22 20.74
C SER A 68 20.27 -3.41 21.29
N ASP A 69 20.59 -3.60 22.57
CA ASP A 69 21.69 -2.89 23.22
C ASP A 69 23.04 -3.21 22.55
N ALA A 70 23.25 -4.47 22.12
CA ALA A 70 24.40 -4.85 21.32
C ALA A 70 24.51 -4.08 20.00
N THR A 71 23.37 -3.81 19.34
CA THR A 71 23.35 -2.98 18.12
C THR A 71 23.68 -1.52 18.42
N LEU A 72 23.19 -0.99 19.54
CA LEU A 72 23.43 0.40 19.94
C LEU A 72 24.88 0.60 20.40
N GLN A 73 25.47 -0.37 21.08
CA GLN A 73 26.89 -0.36 21.47
C GLN A 73 27.81 -0.46 20.25
N SER A 74 27.53 -1.38 19.31
CA SER A 74 28.33 -1.53 18.09
C SER A 74 28.13 -0.37 17.10
N LYS A 75 26.98 0.31 17.14
CA LYS A 75 26.66 1.46 16.27
C LYS A 75 26.10 2.64 17.07
N PRO A 76 26.93 3.34 17.88
CA PRO A 76 26.45 4.40 18.78
C PRO A 76 25.70 5.54 18.09
N LYS A 77 26.06 5.85 16.83
CA LYS A 77 25.36 6.86 16.02
C LYS A 77 23.87 6.55 15.83
N ARG A 78 23.46 5.29 15.88
CA ARG A 78 22.05 4.86 15.74
C ARG A 78 21.21 5.22 16.96
N ALA A 79 21.81 5.38 18.15
CA ALA A 79 21.08 5.66 19.39
C ALA A 79 20.30 6.99 19.35
N LYS A 80 20.77 7.96 18.56
CA LYS A 80 20.10 9.26 18.36
C LYS A 80 19.10 9.25 17.20
N GLY A 81 19.00 8.13 16.48
CA GLY A 81 18.17 7.98 15.29
C GLY A 81 16.81 7.35 15.58
N LYS A 82 16.09 7.04 14.50
CA LYS A 82 14.80 6.34 14.54
C LYS A 82 14.95 4.89 14.07
N VAL A 83 14.03 4.05 14.51
CA VAL A 83 13.94 2.66 14.06
C VAL A 83 13.71 2.63 12.54
N LEU A 84 14.42 1.73 11.83
CA LEU A 84 14.37 1.58 10.36
C LEU A 84 14.73 2.82 9.53
N ILE A 85 15.24 3.90 10.14
CA ILE A 85 15.73 5.09 9.45
C ILE A 85 17.23 5.25 9.76
N ASP A 86 18.07 4.72 8.87
CA ASP A 86 19.51 4.97 8.86
C ASP A 86 19.91 5.95 7.77
N SER A 87 20.06 5.43 6.56
CA SER A 87 20.45 6.12 5.33
C SER A 87 19.23 6.67 4.60
N GLY A 88 18.03 6.18 4.94
CA GLY A 88 16.81 6.41 4.19
C GLY A 88 16.58 5.41 3.07
N GLU A 89 17.56 4.55 2.72
CA GLU A 89 17.45 3.61 1.60
C GLU A 89 16.25 2.65 1.75
N LEU A 90 15.96 2.15 2.96
CA LEU A 90 14.79 1.29 3.17
C LEU A 90 13.49 2.06 2.91
N ARG A 91 13.34 3.24 3.51
CA ARG A 91 12.17 4.11 3.27
C ARG A 91 12.03 4.45 1.79
N ASP A 92 13.13 4.79 1.15
CA ASP A 92 13.13 5.24 -0.24
C ASP A 92 12.87 4.07 -1.20
N SER A 93 13.17 2.82 -0.82
CA SER A 93 12.78 1.65 -1.62
C SER A 93 11.28 1.44 -1.74
N PHE A 94 10.46 2.07 -0.89
CA PHE A 94 9.01 2.09 -1.07
C PHE A 94 8.54 3.22 -1.98
N LYS A 95 9.42 4.08 -2.50
CA LYS A 95 9.03 5.13 -3.44
C LYS A 95 9.14 4.63 -4.86
N LYS A 96 8.12 4.97 -5.67
CA LYS A 96 8.07 4.56 -7.08
C LYS A 96 9.36 4.95 -7.84
N GLY A 97 9.94 3.98 -8.54
CA GLY A 97 11.13 4.18 -9.38
C GLY A 97 12.45 4.28 -8.61
N LYS A 98 12.47 4.02 -7.29
CA LYS A 98 13.70 3.91 -6.52
C LYS A 98 14.25 2.48 -6.52
N PRO A 99 15.58 2.30 -6.31
CA PRO A 99 16.17 0.99 -6.17
C PRO A 99 15.45 0.14 -5.12
N GLY A 100 15.10 -1.07 -5.52
CA GLY A 100 14.40 -2.05 -4.69
C GLY A 100 12.89 -1.87 -4.58
N ASN A 101 12.29 -0.86 -5.22
CA ASN A 101 10.85 -0.70 -5.28
C ASN A 101 10.19 -1.80 -6.13
N VAL A 102 9.11 -2.37 -5.59
CA VAL A 102 8.19 -3.25 -6.31
C VAL A 102 6.92 -2.44 -6.56
N ALA A 103 6.52 -2.34 -7.83
CA ALA A 103 5.30 -1.65 -8.26
C ALA A 103 4.82 -2.29 -9.58
N GLU A 104 4.03 -3.35 -9.47
CA GLU A 104 3.61 -4.19 -10.60
C GLU A 104 2.08 -4.29 -10.68
N VAL A 105 1.56 -4.36 -11.90
CA VAL A 105 0.15 -4.65 -12.14
C VAL A 105 0.02 -5.85 -13.05
N GLN A 106 -0.78 -6.81 -12.61
CA GLN A 106 -1.08 -8.04 -13.33
C GLN A 106 -2.59 -8.27 -13.29
N GLY A 107 -3.29 -7.84 -14.35
CA GLY A 107 -4.76 -7.94 -14.43
C GLY A 107 -5.47 -7.17 -13.32
N ASP A 108 -6.11 -7.92 -12.43
CA ASP A 108 -6.86 -7.45 -11.26
C ASP A 108 -5.99 -7.24 -10.01
N THR A 109 -4.69 -7.52 -10.11
CA THR A 109 -3.76 -7.48 -8.98
C THR A 109 -2.79 -6.32 -9.13
N VAL A 110 -2.61 -5.56 -8.05
CA VAL A 110 -1.60 -4.50 -7.93
C VAL A 110 -0.68 -4.83 -6.76
N THR A 111 0.59 -5.08 -7.07
CA THR A 111 1.62 -5.39 -6.08
C THR A 111 2.48 -4.17 -5.84
N PHE A 112 2.67 -3.83 -4.55
CA PHE A 112 3.54 -2.73 -4.15
C PHE A 112 4.34 -3.08 -2.91
N GLY A 113 5.63 -2.74 -2.89
CA GLY A 113 6.49 -3.01 -1.75
C GLY A 113 7.97 -2.76 -2.03
N SER A 114 8.82 -3.54 -1.37
CA SER A 114 10.27 -3.49 -1.51
C SER A 114 10.84 -4.91 -1.58
N ASN A 115 11.77 -5.14 -2.52
CA ASN A 115 12.50 -6.41 -2.64
C ASN A 115 13.88 -6.36 -1.94
N LEU A 116 14.18 -5.29 -1.20
CA LEU A 116 15.42 -5.22 -0.45
C LEU A 116 15.43 -6.30 0.63
N LYS A 117 16.52 -7.06 0.75
CA LYS A 117 16.67 -8.11 1.78
C LYS A 117 16.39 -7.60 3.20
N LYS A 118 16.76 -6.34 3.48
CA LYS A 118 16.49 -5.69 4.77
C LYS A 118 15.02 -5.35 5.00
N ALA A 119 14.20 -5.18 3.96
CA ALA A 119 12.76 -5.03 4.12
C ALA A 119 12.18 -6.34 4.64
N VAL A 120 12.47 -7.45 3.95
CA VAL A 120 12.06 -8.81 4.35
C VAL A 120 12.51 -9.14 5.78
N TRP A 121 13.79 -8.94 6.09
CA TRP A 121 14.32 -9.26 7.42
C TRP A 121 13.69 -8.43 8.55
N ASN A 122 13.35 -7.16 8.29
CA ASN A 122 12.73 -6.33 9.32
C ASN A 122 11.23 -6.58 9.46
N ASP A 123 10.54 -7.03 8.41
CA ASP A 123 9.09 -7.24 8.44
C ASP A 123 8.68 -8.26 9.52
N GLU A 124 9.50 -9.28 9.77
CA GLU A 124 9.27 -10.30 10.82
C GLU A 124 9.21 -9.71 12.24
N THR A 125 9.97 -8.64 12.51
CA THR A 125 10.12 -8.08 13.87
C THR A 125 9.53 -6.69 14.01
N ARG A 126 9.37 -6.00 12.89
CA ARG A 126 8.91 -4.62 12.74
C ARG A 126 8.11 -4.55 11.42
N PRO A 127 6.86 -5.04 11.43
CA PRO A 127 6.04 -5.11 10.22
C PRO A 127 5.99 -3.76 9.50
N ILE A 128 6.45 -3.76 8.26
CA ILE A 128 6.54 -2.59 7.39
C ILE A 128 5.31 -2.55 6.48
N VAL A 129 4.90 -3.70 5.95
CA VAL A 129 3.70 -3.83 5.11
C VAL A 129 2.56 -4.35 5.97
N VAL A 130 1.59 -3.50 6.28
CA VAL A 130 0.48 -3.86 7.17
C VAL A 130 -0.83 -3.35 6.61
N ILE A 131 -1.81 -4.25 6.51
CA ILE A 131 -3.18 -3.90 6.16
C ILE A 131 -3.88 -3.36 7.40
N HIS A 132 -4.46 -2.16 7.30
CA HIS A 132 -5.27 -1.55 8.36
C HIS A 132 -6.45 -0.77 7.78
N PRO A 133 -7.45 -0.37 8.60
CA PRO A 133 -8.71 0.17 8.11
C PRO A 133 -8.56 1.37 7.17
N GLU A 134 -7.68 2.32 7.50
CA GLU A 134 -7.49 3.50 6.65
C GLU A 134 -6.88 3.18 5.28
N LEU A 135 -5.93 2.23 5.20
CA LEU A 135 -5.37 1.77 3.94
C LEU A 135 -6.43 1.09 3.07
N VAL A 136 -7.25 0.22 3.68
CA VAL A 136 -8.38 -0.43 3.01
C VAL A 136 -9.35 0.62 2.49
N ARG A 137 -9.76 1.56 3.35
CA ARG A 137 -10.70 2.62 3.01
C ARG A 137 -10.23 3.46 1.81
N GLN A 138 -8.97 3.93 1.84
CA GLN A 138 -8.40 4.73 0.75
C GLN A 138 -8.25 3.93 -0.55
N SER A 139 -7.92 2.64 -0.48
CA SER A 139 -7.80 1.77 -1.65
C SER A 139 -9.17 1.48 -2.26
N THR A 140 -10.16 1.14 -1.44
CA THR A 140 -11.55 0.92 -1.85
C THR A 140 -12.12 2.16 -2.53
N GLU A 141 -11.85 3.35 -2.00
CA GLU A 141 -12.27 4.60 -2.62
C GLU A 141 -11.72 4.84 -4.04
N VAL A 142 -10.54 4.30 -4.34
CA VAL A 142 -9.95 4.37 -5.69
C VAL A 142 -10.60 3.30 -6.58
N LEU A 143 -10.75 2.09 -6.06
CA LEU A 143 -11.36 0.96 -6.76
C LEU A 143 -12.82 1.24 -7.14
N GLU A 144 -13.66 1.70 -6.21
CA GLU A 144 -15.07 2.01 -6.45
C GLU A 144 -15.25 3.05 -7.56
N LYS A 145 -14.44 4.12 -7.53
CA LYS A 145 -14.48 5.17 -8.57
C LYS A 145 -14.13 4.63 -9.95
N TRP A 146 -13.25 3.64 -10.03
CA TRP A 146 -12.89 2.98 -11.28
C TRP A 146 -13.92 1.95 -11.71
N VAL A 147 -14.17 0.95 -10.89
CA VAL A 147 -15.02 -0.20 -11.20
C VAL A 147 -16.45 0.25 -11.46
N VAL A 148 -17.01 1.09 -10.58
CA VAL A 148 -18.41 1.53 -10.69
C VAL A 148 -18.56 2.71 -11.64
N ALA A 149 -17.72 3.74 -11.51
CA ALA A 149 -17.90 5.00 -12.23
C ALA A 149 -17.01 5.20 -13.46
N GLY A 150 -16.06 4.29 -13.74
CA GLY A 150 -15.12 4.40 -14.86
C GLY A 150 -14.14 5.57 -14.76
N LYS A 151 -13.98 6.19 -13.58
CA LYS A 151 -13.16 7.39 -13.39
C LYS A 151 -11.74 7.02 -12.99
N LYS A 152 -10.75 7.61 -13.68
CA LYS A 152 -9.32 7.29 -13.53
C LYS A 152 -8.56 8.09 -12.45
N LYS A 153 -9.12 9.21 -12.01
CA LYS A 153 -8.59 10.19 -11.02
C LYS A 153 -7.09 10.53 -11.11
#